data_AF-A0A9D0YXN9-F1
#
_entry.id   AF-A0A9D0YXN9-F1
#
_cell.length_a   1.000
_cell.length_b   1.000
_cell.length_c   1.000
_cell.angle_alpha   90.00
_cell.angle_beta   90.00
_cell.angle_gamma   90.00
#
_symmetry.space_group_name_H-M   'P 1'
#
loop_
_entity.id
_entity.type
_entity.pdbx_description
1 polymer ?
#
loop_
_entity_poly.entity_id
_entity_poly.type
_entity_poly.pdbx_seq_one_letter_code
_entity_poly.pdbx_strand_id
1 'polypeptide(L)'
;MNAIKTRENTIFQIICYVVLGFATICIIVPFYLMIVASFTDDSALFNHGYSFWPEKWSLNSYEYIWQRRAAMGKAYLITVGNTAVGTAISLTIGSLLAYPLS
;
A
#
# COMPACT_ATOMS: atom_id res chain seq x y z
N MET A 1 27.85 4.58 26.38
CA MET A 1 28.18 3.32 25.70
C MET A 1 28.40 3.63 24.22
N ASN A 2 29.60 4.10 23.86
CA ASN A 2 29.91 4.57 22.51
C ASN A 2 30.59 3.42 21.75
N ALA A 3 29.84 2.79 20.84
CA ALA A 3 30.38 1.75 19.98
C ALA A 3 31.45 2.36 19.06
N ILE A 4 32.65 1.79 19.07
CA ILE A 4 33.73 2.14 18.15
C ILE A 4 33.20 1.88 16.73
N LYS A 5 32.99 2.94 15.95
CA LYS A 5 32.53 2.86 14.57
C LYS A 5 33.70 2.40 13.69
N THR A 6 33.89 1.08 13.58
CA THR A 6 34.85 0.50 12.63
C THR A 6 34.47 0.94 11.21
N ARG A 7 35.48 1.23 10.36
CA ARG A 7 35.27 1.68 8.96
C ARG A 7 34.34 0.73 8.20
N GLU A 8 34.46 -0.57 8.46
CA GLU A 8 33.62 -1.63 7.91
C GLU A 8 32.14 -1.50 8.29
N ASN A 9 31.83 -1.19 9.57
CA ASN A 9 30.45 -0.98 10.03
C ASN A 9 29.81 0.24 9.36
N THR A 10 30.58 1.29 9.10
CA THR A 10 30.07 2.50 8.42
C THR A 10 29.76 2.22 6.95
N ILE A 11 30.63 1.47 6.25
CA ILE A 11 30.40 1.06 4.86
C ILE A 11 29.18 0.15 4.77
N PHE A 12 29.07 -0.84 5.65
CA PHE A 12 27.91 -1.72 5.72
C PHE A 12 26.61 -0.94 5.93
N GLN A 13 26.59 0.00 6.88
CA GLN A 13 25.42 0.85 7.11
C GLN A 13 25.05 1.68 5.87
N ILE A 14 26.01 2.27 5.17
CA ILE A 14 25.76 3.04 3.95
C ILE A 14 25.13 2.15 2.88
N ILE A 15 25.67 0.95 2.67
CA ILE A 15 25.10 -0.02 1.71
C ILE A 15 23.66 -0.38 2.10
N CYS A 16 23.40 -0.68 3.38
CA CYS A 16 22.04 -0.94 3.86
C CYS A 16 21.10 0.24 3.59
N TYR A 17 21.52 1.48 3.86
CA TYR A 17 20.70 2.66 3.60
C TYR A 17 20.44 2.88 2.12
N VAL A 18 21.41 2.64 1.24
CA VAL A 18 21.23 2.76 -0.21
C VAL A 18 20.24 1.71 -0.72
N VAL A 19 20.38 0.45 -0.27
CA VAL A 19 19.49 -0.65 -0.68
C VAL A 19 18.07 -0.40 -0.16
N LEU A 20 17.93 -0.03 1.11
CA LEU A 20 16.61 0.29 1.69
C LEU A 20 15.99 1.51 1.02
N GLY A 21 16.78 2.55 0.75
CA GLY A 21 16.31 3.74 0.03
C GLY A 21 15.80 3.41 -1.38
N PHE A 22 16.51 2.58 -2.13
CA PHE A 22 16.08 2.12 -3.43
C PHE A 22 14.79 1.28 -3.35
N ALA A 23 14.72 0.33 -2.41
CA ALA A 23 13.51 -0.47 -2.19
C ALA A 23 12.30 0.41 -1.84
N THR A 24 12.49 1.44 -1.01
CA THR A 24 11.43 2.42 -0.70
C THR A 24 10.96 3.16 -1.95
N ILE A 25 11.87 3.61 -2.81
CA ILE A 25 11.51 4.29 -4.07
C ILE A 25 10.69 3.35 -4.97
N CYS A 26 11.13 2.10 -5.13
CA CYS A 26 10.40 1.10 -5.93
C CYS A 26 8.98 0.85 -5.41
N ILE A 27 8.75 0.97 -4.10
CA ILE A 27 7.41 0.87 -3.51
C ILE A 27 6.62 2.16 -3.75
N ILE A 28 7.20 3.33 -3.52
CA ILE A 28 6.48 4.62 -3.60
C ILE A 28 6.05 4.96 -5.04
N VAL A 29 6.87 4.65 -6.04
CA VAL A 29 6.59 4.98 -7.45
C VAL A 29 5.23 4.45 -7.94
N PRO A 30 4.87 3.16 -7.78
CA PRO A 30 3.55 2.67 -8.21
C PRO A 30 2.40 3.27 -7.39
N PHE A 31 2.59 3.57 -6.11
CA PHE A 31 1.56 4.29 -5.33
C PHE A 31 1.34 5.71 -5.84
N TYR A 32 2.42 6.43 -6.20
CA TYR A 32 2.32 7.75 -6.80
C TYR A 32 1.58 7.71 -8.14
N LEU A 33 1.93 6.75 -9.01
CA LEU A 33 1.24 6.55 -10.29
C LEU A 33 -0.24 6.19 -10.10
N MET A 34 -0.58 5.38 -9.09
CA MET A 34 -1.97 5.06 -8.75
C MET A 34 -2.77 6.32 -8.36
N ILE A 35 -2.17 7.25 -7.60
CA ILE A 35 -2.81 8.51 -7.24
C ILE A 35 -3.05 9.36 -8.48
N VAL A 36 -2.02 9.54 -9.33
CA VAL A 36 -2.14 10.31 -10.59
C VAL A 36 -3.20 9.71 -11.52
N ALA A 37 -3.22 8.38 -11.65
CA ALA A 37 -4.23 7.67 -12.43
C ALA A 37 -5.65 7.90 -11.89
N SER A 38 -5.83 7.98 -10.57
CA SER A 38 -7.13 8.26 -9.96
C SER A 38 -7.70 9.65 -10.28
N PHE A 39 -6.86 10.59 -10.74
CA PHE A 39 -7.26 11.94 -11.17
C PHE A 39 -7.20 12.12 -12.70
N THR A 40 -6.82 11.10 -13.46
CA THR A 40 -6.72 11.16 -14.92
C THR A 40 -7.95 10.54 -15.56
N ASP A 41 -8.44 11.11 -16.66
CA ASP A 41 -9.61 10.57 -17.34
C ASP A 41 -9.36 9.16 -17.91
N ASP A 42 -10.32 8.23 -17.73
CA ASP A 42 -10.22 6.85 -18.23
C ASP A 42 -9.89 6.82 -19.74
N SER A 43 -10.45 7.74 -20.53
CA SER A 43 -10.18 7.82 -21.97
C SER A 43 -8.74 8.24 -22.31
N ALA A 44 -8.08 9.01 -21.44
CA ALA A 44 -6.68 9.39 -21.58
C ALA A 44 -5.75 8.25 -21.15
N LEU A 45 -6.10 7.51 -20.09
CA LEU A 45 -5.38 6.29 -19.68
C LEU A 45 -5.38 5.23 -20.78
N PHE A 46 -6.52 5.00 -21.45
CA PHE A 46 -6.63 4.00 -22.51
C PHE A 46 -5.85 4.36 -23.78
N ASN A 47 -5.71 5.64 -24.12
CA ASN A 47 -5.07 6.07 -25.36
C ASN A 47 -3.58 6.40 -25.21
N HIS A 48 -3.15 6.97 -24.08
CA HIS A 48 -1.77 7.43 -23.88
C HIS A 48 -1.02 6.64 -22.78
N GLY A 49 -1.71 5.73 -22.08
CA GLY A 49 -1.12 4.89 -21.04
C GLY A 49 -0.91 5.64 -19.70
N TYR A 50 -0.16 5.01 -18.80
CA TYR A 50 0.18 5.59 -17.50
C TYR A 50 1.30 6.62 -17.65
N SER A 51 1.01 7.88 -17.28
CA SER A 51 1.99 8.96 -17.26
C SER A 51 2.29 9.39 -15.83
N PHE A 52 3.52 9.89 -15.60
CA PHE A 52 3.93 10.44 -14.29
C PHE A 52 3.24 11.77 -13.95
N TRP A 53 2.60 12.39 -14.94
CA TRP A 53 1.81 13.61 -14.77
C TRP A 53 0.43 13.43 -15.43
N PRO A 54 -0.66 13.89 -14.80
CA PRO A 54 -1.99 13.79 -15.39
C PRO A 54 -2.05 14.64 -16.66
N GLU A 55 -2.29 14.01 -17.81
CA GLU A 55 -2.42 14.71 -19.09
C GLU A 55 -3.77 15.44 -19.19
N LYS A 56 -4.82 14.82 -18.62
CA LYS A 56 -6.16 15.39 -18.49
C LYS A 56 -6.70 15.14 -17.09
N TRP A 57 -6.92 16.21 -16.35
CA TRP A 57 -7.56 16.16 -15.04
C TRP A 57 -9.04 15.82 -15.18
N SER A 58 -9.49 14.79 -14.47
CA SER A 58 -10.89 14.33 -14.45
C SER A 58 -11.26 13.82 -13.07
N LEU A 59 -12.47 14.17 -12.62
CA LEU A 59 -13.07 13.68 -11.37
C LEU A 59 -14.21 12.68 -11.62
N ASN A 60 -14.40 12.27 -12.89
CA ASN A 60 -15.47 11.38 -13.31
C ASN A 60 -15.45 10.03 -12.58
N SER A 61 -14.25 9.49 -12.29
CA SER A 61 -14.09 8.22 -11.58
C SER A 61 -14.62 8.29 -10.15
N TYR A 62 -14.49 9.45 -9.48
CA TYR A 62 -15.07 9.65 -8.15
C TYR A 62 -16.60 9.79 -8.20
N GLU A 63 -17.12 10.48 -9.21
CA GLU A 63 -18.57 10.57 -9.42
C GLU A 63 -19.18 9.20 -9.72
N TYR A 64 -18.50 8.37 -10.50
CA TYR A 64 -18.90 6.98 -10.76
C TYR A 64 -18.99 6.15 -9.47
N ILE A 65 -18.02 6.27 -8.57
CA ILE A 65 -18.04 5.63 -7.24
C ILE A 65 -19.22 6.16 -6.41
N TRP A 66 -19.48 7.46 -6.47
CA TRP A 66 -20.58 8.10 -5.75
C TRP A 66 -21.95 7.62 -6.21
N GLN A 67 -22.14 7.45 -7.52
CA GLN A 67 -23.37 6.88 -8.09
C GLN A 67 -23.60 5.43 -7.61
N ARG A 68 -22.51 4.67 -7.41
CA ARG A 68 -22.54 3.28 -6.90
C ARG A 68 -22.36 3.15 -5.39
N ARG A 69 -22.55 4.23 -4.61
CA ARG A 69 -22.30 4.27 -3.16
C ARG A 69 -22.94 3.14 -2.36
N ALA A 70 -24.15 2.70 -2.72
CA ALA A 70 -24.84 1.62 -2.01
C ALA A 70 -24.13 0.26 -2.18
N ALA A 71 -23.67 -0.04 -3.39
CA ALA A 71 -22.91 -1.25 -3.68
C ALA A 71 -21.50 -1.18 -3.05
N MET A 72 -20.83 -0.03 -3.15
CA MET A 72 -19.51 0.18 -2.57
C MET A 72 -19.54 0.09 -1.04
N GLY A 73 -20.52 0.72 -0.39
CA GLY A 73 -20.71 0.64 1.06
C GLY A 73 -20.94 -0.79 1.55
N LYS A 74 -21.79 -1.56 0.87
CA LYS A 74 -22.00 -2.98 1.20
C LYS A 74 -20.73 -3.80 1.01
N ALA A 75 -19.97 -3.56 -0.07
CA ALA A 75 -18.71 -4.24 -0.31
C ALA A 75 -17.68 -3.97 0.81
N TYR A 76 -17.50 -2.70 1.20
CA TYR A 76 -16.61 -2.34 2.31
C TYR A 76 -17.04 -2.98 3.64
N LEU A 77 -18.34 -3.01 3.94
CA LEU A 77 -18.84 -3.66 5.16
C LEU A 77 -18.55 -5.16 5.20
N ILE A 78 -18.72 -5.85 4.07
CA ILE A 78 -18.40 -7.28 3.97
C ILE A 78 -16.89 -7.50 4.12
N THR A 79 -16.05 -6.69 3.48
CA THR A 79 -14.58 -6.79 3.61
C THR A 79 -14.14 -6.58 5.05
N VAL A 80 -14.54 -5.47 5.68
CA VAL A 80 -14.16 -5.16 7.06
C VAL A 80 -14.69 -6.21 8.03
N GLY A 81 -15.95 -6.64 7.85
CA GLY A 81 -16.56 -7.68 8.67
C GLY A 81 -15.81 -9.01 8.57
N ASN A 82 -15.50 -9.45 7.35
CA ASN A 82 -14.76 -10.69 7.12
C ASN A 82 -13.33 -10.63 7.67
N THR A 83 -12.62 -9.51 7.49
CA THR A 83 -11.27 -9.32 8.07
C THR A 83 -11.33 -9.34 9.60
N ALA A 84 -12.27 -8.62 10.22
CA ALA A 84 -12.39 -8.57 11.68
C ALA A 84 -12.67 -9.95 12.27
N VAL A 85 -13.63 -10.69 11.71
CA VAL A 85 -13.96 -12.05 12.14
C VAL A 85 -12.78 -12.99 11.90
N GLY A 86 -12.16 -12.94 10.73
CA GLY A 86 -10.99 -13.76 10.39
C GLY A 86 -9.83 -13.52 11.35
N THR A 87 -9.46 -12.26 11.59
CA THR A 87 -8.40 -11.90 12.54
C THR A 87 -8.72 -12.32 13.97
N ALA A 88 -9.96 -12.12 14.43
CA ALA A 88 -10.36 -12.52 15.79
C ALA A 88 -10.24 -14.04 15.99
N ILE A 89 -10.69 -14.82 15.00
CA ILE A 89 -10.56 -16.28 15.02
C ILE A 89 -9.09 -16.69 14.96
N SER A 90 -8.30 -16.14 14.03
CA SER A 90 -6.86 -16.44 13.90
C SER A 90 -6.09 -16.12 15.18
N LEU A 91 -6.40 -15.00 15.83
CA LEU A 91 -5.76 -14.59 17.08
C LEU A 91 -6.14 -15.51 18.24
N THR A 92 -7.41 -15.89 18.35
CA THR A 92 -7.90 -16.79 19.42
C THR A 92 -7.31 -18.18 19.28
N ILE A 93 -7.31 -18.75 18.07
CA ILE A 93 -6.71 -20.06 17.83
C ILE A 93 -5.20 -19.99 18.03
N GLY A 94 -4.54 -18.96 17.49
CA GLY A 94 -3.10 -18.77 17.64
C GLY A 94 -2.65 -18.66 19.10
N SER A 95 -3.39 -17.93 19.94
CA SER A 95 -3.08 -17.79 21.37
C SER A 95 -3.31 -19.09 22.16
N LEU A 96 -4.40 -19.81 21.88
CA LEU A 96 -4.70 -21.10 22.50
C LEU A 96 -3.66 -22.18 22.14
N LEU A 97 -3.17 -22.18 20.89
CA LEU A 97 -2.10 -23.09 20.45
C LEU A 97 -0.71 -22.69 21.00
N ALA A 98 -0.46 -21.40 21.20
CA ALA A 98 0.77 -20.92 21.81
C ALA A 98 0.87 -21.28 23.30
N TYR A 99 -0.26 -21.36 24.02
CA TYR A 99 -0.29 -21.67 25.44
C TYR A 99 0.41 -22.99 25.84
N PRO A 100 0.20 -24.14 25.16
CA PRO A 100 0.95 -25.38 25.45
C PRO A 100 2.37 -25.42 24.87
N LEU A 101 2.75 -24.48 24.01
CA LEU A 101 4.09 -24.36 23.43
C LEU A 101 5.02 -23.44 24.24
N SER A 102 4.47 -22.69 25.20
CA SER A 102 5.20 -21.86 26.17
C SER A 102 5.38 -22.60 27.50
#